data_AF-A0A974HLV5-F1
#
_entry.id   AF-A0A974HLV5-F1
#
_cell.length_a   1.000
_cell.length_b   1.000
_cell.length_c   1.000
_cell.angle_alpha   90.00
_cell.angle_beta   90.00
_cell.angle_gamma   90.00
#
_symmetry.space_group_name_H-M   'P 1'
#
loop_
_entity.id
_entity.type
_entity.pdbx_description
1 polymer ?
#
loop_
_entity_poly.entity_id
_entity_poly.type
_entity_poly.pdbx_seq_one_letter_code
_entity_poly.pdbx_strand_id
1 'polypeptide(L)'
;MKIDSLRYQLQELQDKMEDMENRSCRGNIRIRGLPEYKNLESDITDFFSILAPHLSTSKLEIDRIHRALERPPQEEYEGHPLQRFADIAPATIAKRRSFKPITAVLQQNNIKYRWDFPFRLHFLHHGKQYSTADLEEATELLHHLHLKQRSPNSEPSHDEGLRRETCYSSHNRINL
;
A
#
# COMPACT_ATOMS: atom_id res chain seq x y z
N MET A 1 28.54 8.69 -23.88
CA MET A 1 29.15 7.36 -23.68
C MET A 1 29.61 7.09 -22.25
N LYS A 2 30.57 7.82 -21.64
CA LYS A 2 30.93 7.54 -20.22
C LYS A 2 29.83 7.90 -19.21
N ILE A 3 29.15 9.03 -19.41
CA ILE A 3 28.09 9.51 -18.50
C ILE A 3 26.89 8.56 -18.51
N ASP A 4 26.49 8.07 -19.69
CA ASP A 4 25.33 7.17 -19.82
C ASP A 4 25.61 5.81 -19.18
N SER A 5 26.83 5.28 -19.37
CA SER A 5 27.28 4.07 -18.68
C SER A 5 27.25 4.22 -17.16
N LEU A 6 27.74 5.36 -16.64
CA LEU A 6 27.72 5.63 -15.21
C LEU A 6 26.29 5.74 -14.66
N ARG A 7 25.39 6.42 -15.38
CA ARG A 7 23.97 6.52 -15.01
C ARG A 7 23.32 5.14 -14.96
N TYR A 8 23.59 4.30 -15.95
CA TYR A 8 23.09 2.92 -15.97
C TYR A 8 23.58 2.12 -14.77
N GLN A 9 24.88 2.19 -14.45
CA GLN A 9 25.45 1.48 -13.30
C GLN A 9 24.88 1.97 -11.96
N LEU A 10 24.65 3.28 -11.81
CA LEU A 10 24.02 3.83 -10.61
C LEU A 10 22.58 3.35 -10.46
N GLN A 11 21.82 3.31 -11.56
CA GLN A 11 20.45 2.80 -11.53
C GLN A 11 20.42 1.31 -11.15
N GLU A 12 21.28 0.49 -11.76
CA GLU A 12 21.37 -0.94 -11.46
C GLU A 12 21.73 -1.19 -9.98
N LEU A 13 22.64 -0.41 -9.42
CA LEU A 13 22.99 -0.50 -8.00
C LEU A 13 21.82 -0.10 -7.09
N GLN A 14 21.09 0.97 -7.44
CA GLN A 14 19.91 1.40 -6.70
C GLN A 14 18.82 0.32 -6.71
N ASP A 15 18.55 -0.29 -7.86
CA ASP A 15 17.55 -1.35 -7.99
C ASP A 15 17.93 -2.60 -7.17
N LYS A 16 19.22 -2.96 -7.13
CA LYS A 16 19.72 -4.06 -6.29
C LYS A 16 19.57 -3.76 -4.79
N MET A 17 19.91 -2.55 -4.36
CA MET A 17 19.73 -2.14 -2.96
C MET A 17 18.26 -2.18 -2.55
N GLU A 18 17.37 -1.65 -3.40
CA GLU A 18 15.93 -1.66 -3.14
C GLU A 18 15.36 -3.10 -3.08
N ASP A 19 15.77 -4.00 -3.98
CA ASP A 19 15.34 -5.41 -3.93
C ASP A 19 15.82 -6.09 -2.65
N MET A 20 17.07 -5.85 -2.23
CA MET A 20 17.59 -6.39 -0.97
C MET A 20 16.81 -5.90 0.25
N GLU A 21 16.51 -4.60 0.33
CA GLU A 21 15.70 -4.03 1.41
C GLU A 21 14.29 -4.64 1.44
N ASN A 22 13.62 -4.71 0.29
CA ASN A 22 12.27 -5.29 0.22
C ASN A 22 12.25 -6.78 0.58
N ARG A 23 13.26 -7.55 0.19
CA ARG A 23 13.37 -8.96 0.58
C ARG A 23 13.59 -9.12 2.08
N SER A 24 14.40 -8.25 2.68
CA SER A 24 14.64 -8.21 4.12
C SER A 24 13.35 -7.89 4.91
N CYS A 25 12.50 -7.01 4.38
CA CYS A 25 11.25 -6.60 5.02
C CYS A 25 10.03 -7.47 4.65
N ARG A 26 10.15 -8.46 3.75
CA ARG A 26 8.99 -9.18 3.18
C ARG A 26 8.12 -9.90 4.22
N GLY A 27 8.71 -10.37 5.31
CA GLY A 27 7.99 -11.01 6.42
C GLY A 27 7.38 -10.03 7.43
N ASN A 28 7.73 -8.75 7.36
CA ASN A 28 7.32 -7.77 8.35
C ASN A 28 5.93 -7.20 8.02
N ILE A 29 5.11 -7.06 9.06
CA ILE A 29 3.79 -6.45 8.98
C ILE A 29 3.77 -5.20 9.88
N ARG A 30 3.24 -4.10 9.36
CA ARG A 30 2.95 -2.89 10.13
C ARG A 30 1.47 -2.83 10.45
N ILE A 31 1.14 -2.58 11.71
CA ILE A 31 -0.25 -2.44 12.17
C ILE A 31 -0.44 -1.03 12.70
N ARG A 32 -1.49 -0.34 12.23
CA ARG A 32 -1.89 0.99 12.70
C ARG A 32 -3.25 0.92 13.39
N GLY A 33 -3.47 1.83 14.35
CA GLY A 33 -4.71 1.91 15.12
C GLY A 33 -4.79 0.96 16.31
N LEU A 34 -3.63 0.44 16.78
CA LEU A 34 -3.58 -0.27 18.05
C LEU A 34 -3.45 0.73 19.21
N PRO A 35 -4.18 0.53 20.32
CA PRO A 35 -4.02 1.36 21.50
C PRO A 35 -2.62 1.18 22.13
N GLU A 36 -2.27 2.09 23.03
CA GLU A 36 -1.01 2.03 23.76
C GLU A 36 -1.04 0.97 24.87
N TYR A 37 -0.72 -0.26 24.47
CA TYR A 37 -0.47 -1.39 25.39
C TYR A 37 0.78 -1.20 26.26
N LYS A 38 0.67 -1.59 27.55
CA LYS A 38 1.80 -1.57 28.50
C LYS A 38 2.75 -2.75 28.28
N ASN A 39 2.21 -3.93 27.99
CA ASN A 39 2.97 -5.16 27.79
C ASN A 39 2.74 -5.70 26.38
N LEU A 40 3.64 -5.36 25.45
CA LEU A 40 3.39 -5.59 24.03
C LEU A 40 3.25 -7.09 23.66
N GLU A 41 3.97 -7.98 24.33
CA GLU A 41 3.98 -9.42 24.01
C GLU A 41 2.69 -10.15 24.40
N SER A 42 2.18 -9.91 25.62
CA SER A 42 0.90 -10.51 26.07
C SER A 42 -0.25 -9.97 25.24
N ASP A 43 -0.28 -8.65 25.06
CA ASP A 43 -1.44 -7.96 24.51
C ASP A 43 -1.59 -8.25 23.01
N ILE A 44 -0.49 -8.54 22.31
CA ILE A 44 -0.53 -8.96 20.90
C ILE A 44 -1.05 -10.39 20.75
N THR A 45 -0.71 -11.29 21.67
CA THR A 45 -1.20 -12.68 21.62
C THR A 45 -2.73 -12.70 21.77
N ASP A 46 -3.25 -11.92 22.70
CA ASP A 46 -4.69 -11.73 22.90
C ASP A 46 -5.34 -11.08 21.66
N PHE A 47 -4.69 -10.05 21.10
CA PHE A 47 -5.14 -9.39 19.90
C PHE A 47 -5.23 -10.34 18.69
N PHE A 48 -4.24 -11.19 18.45
CA PHE A 48 -4.29 -12.16 17.36
C PHE A 48 -5.31 -13.27 17.59
N SER A 49 -5.53 -13.65 18.85
CA SER A 49 -6.58 -14.59 19.22
C SER A 49 -7.97 -14.06 18.85
N ILE A 50 -8.18 -12.74 18.96
CA ILE A 50 -9.42 -12.06 18.53
C ILE A 50 -9.46 -11.89 17.00
N LEU A 51 -8.37 -11.42 16.39
CA LEU A 51 -8.34 -11.08 14.97
C LEU A 51 -8.40 -12.32 14.05
N ALA A 52 -7.77 -13.41 14.48
CA ALA A 52 -7.63 -14.64 13.71
C ALA A 52 -7.76 -15.87 14.64
N PRO A 53 -8.96 -16.13 15.18
CA PRO A 53 -9.18 -17.22 16.16
C PRO A 53 -8.90 -18.62 15.59
N HIS A 54 -8.85 -18.74 14.26
CA HIS A 54 -8.52 -19.99 13.55
C HIS A 54 -7.01 -20.27 13.50
N LEU A 55 -6.18 -19.27 13.76
CA LEU A 55 -4.73 -19.44 13.87
C LEU A 55 -4.40 -19.79 15.31
N SER A 56 -4.04 -21.06 15.55
CA SER A 56 -3.55 -21.48 16.87
C SER A 56 -2.34 -20.64 17.27
N THR A 57 -2.36 -20.01 18.44
CA THR A 57 -1.26 -19.19 18.97
C THR A 57 0.05 -19.97 19.06
N SER A 58 -0.01 -21.30 19.21
CA SER A 58 1.15 -22.20 19.17
C SER A 58 1.87 -22.26 17.83
N LYS A 59 1.26 -21.78 16.74
CA LYS A 59 1.87 -21.72 15.41
C LYS A 59 2.37 -20.32 15.06
N LEU A 60 2.17 -19.34 15.93
CA LEU A 60 2.56 -17.96 15.69
C LEU A 60 3.97 -17.73 16.27
N GLU A 61 4.98 -17.86 15.43
CA GLU A 61 6.35 -17.51 15.78
C GLU A 61 6.60 -16.04 15.41
N ILE A 62 6.97 -15.23 16.39
CA ILE A 62 7.26 -13.80 16.19
C ILE A 62 8.69 -13.51 16.61
N ASP A 63 9.56 -13.23 15.64
CA ASP A 63 10.98 -12.94 15.91
C ASP A 63 11.18 -11.64 16.68
N ARG A 64 10.40 -10.61 16.35
CA ARG A 64 10.51 -9.28 16.96
C ARG A 64 9.22 -8.50 16.83
N ILE A 65 8.84 -7.82 17.91
CA ILE A 65 7.77 -6.85 17.93
C ILE A 65 8.28 -5.56 18.54
N HIS A 66 8.01 -4.45 17.88
CA HIS A 66 8.34 -3.12 18.38
C HIS A 66 7.35 -2.11 17.85
N ARG A 67 7.28 -0.96 18.52
CA ARG A 67 6.57 0.21 18.02
C ARG A 67 7.49 1.01 17.11
N ALA A 68 6.95 1.59 16.05
CA ALA A 68 7.68 2.59 15.30
C ALA A 68 7.86 3.84 16.19
N LEU A 69 9.02 4.49 16.13
CA LEU A 69 9.33 5.75 16.83
C LEU A 69 8.65 6.95 16.14
N GLU A 70 7.37 6.80 15.79
CA GLU A 70 6.56 7.90 15.27
C GLU A 70 6.09 8.76 16.45
N ARG A 71 5.83 10.06 16.21
CA ARG A 71 5.25 10.93 17.23
C ARG A 71 3.95 10.27 17.71
N PRO A 72 3.73 10.12 19.03
CA PRO A 72 2.46 9.64 19.53
C PRO A 72 1.37 10.52 18.90
N PRO A 73 0.29 9.91 18.39
CA PRO A 73 -0.80 10.67 17.82
C PRO A 73 -1.19 11.82 18.79
N GLN A 74 -1.37 13.04 18.29
CA GLN A 74 -1.61 14.23 19.14
C GLN A 74 -2.94 14.16 19.91
N GLU A 75 -3.81 13.21 19.58
CA GLU A 75 -5.07 12.96 20.25
C GLU A 75 -5.01 11.52 20.80
N GLU A 76 -5.62 11.27 21.96
CA GLU A 76 -5.96 9.89 22.36
C GLU A 76 -7.00 9.38 21.35
N TYR A 77 -6.52 8.86 20.21
CA TYR A 77 -7.37 8.43 19.10
C TYR A 77 -8.04 7.09 19.43
N GLU A 78 -9.10 7.15 20.23
CA GLU A 78 -10.06 6.07 20.32
C GLU A 78 -10.82 5.93 18.98
N GLY A 79 -10.77 4.74 18.37
CA GLY A 79 -11.70 4.40 17.29
C GLY A 79 -11.20 4.48 15.84
N HIS A 80 -9.89 4.59 15.59
CA HIS A 80 -9.40 4.32 14.23
C HIS A 80 -9.56 2.84 13.86
N PRO A 81 -10.05 2.54 12.65
CA PRO A 81 -10.13 1.17 12.20
C PRO A 81 -8.72 0.60 12.11
N LEU A 82 -8.55 -0.60 12.66
CA LEU A 82 -7.34 -1.38 12.57
C LEU A 82 -6.92 -1.52 11.10
N GLN A 83 -5.68 -1.11 10.80
CA GLN A 83 -5.12 -1.19 9.45
C GLN A 83 -3.84 -2.02 9.45
N ARG A 84 -3.73 -2.91 8.47
CA ARG A 84 -2.58 -3.79 8.27
C ARG A 84 -1.88 -3.41 6.97
N PHE A 85 -0.56 -3.29 7.04
CA PHE A 85 0.29 -2.95 5.90
C PHE A 85 1.46 -3.91 5.85
N ALA A 86 1.90 -4.25 4.64
CA ALA A 86 3.22 -4.83 4.47
C ALA A 86 4.29 -3.77 4.78
N ASP A 87 5.39 -4.19 5.38
CA ASP A 87 6.59 -3.35 5.44
C ASP A 87 7.24 -3.32 4.05
N ILE A 88 7.57 -2.13 3.56
CA ILE A 88 8.12 -1.92 2.22
C ILE A 88 9.23 -0.88 2.28
N ALA A 89 10.23 -1.03 1.40
CA ALA A 89 11.37 -0.13 1.35
C ALA A 89 10.94 1.32 1.10
N PRO A 90 11.61 2.33 1.69
CA PRO A 90 11.31 3.74 1.46
C PRO A 90 11.35 4.15 -0.03
N ALA A 91 12.28 3.61 -0.80
CA ALA A 91 12.37 3.83 -2.25
C ALA A 91 11.10 3.33 -2.97
N THR A 92 10.61 2.15 -2.61
CA THR A 92 9.37 1.58 -3.14
C THR A 92 8.15 2.41 -2.74
N ILE A 93 8.12 2.90 -1.50
CA ILE A 93 7.08 3.85 -1.06
C ILE A 93 7.08 5.10 -1.94
N ALA A 94 8.25 5.67 -2.23
CA ALA A 94 8.37 6.84 -3.10
C ALA A 94 7.87 6.56 -4.52
N LYS A 95 8.23 5.40 -5.10
CA LYS A 95 7.70 4.94 -6.40
C LYS A 95 6.17 4.79 -6.39
N ARG A 96 5.59 4.23 -5.31
CA ARG A 96 4.11 4.15 -5.20
C ARG A 96 3.45 5.51 -5.02
N ARG A 97 4.12 6.47 -4.36
CA ARG A 97 3.63 7.85 -4.24
C ARG A 97 3.61 8.56 -5.59
N SER A 98 4.58 8.31 -6.49
CA SER A 98 4.57 8.91 -7.83
C SER A 98 3.40 8.41 -8.70
N PHE A 99 2.90 7.20 -8.42
CA PHE A 99 1.72 6.62 -9.10
C PHE A 99 0.36 7.07 -8.53
N LYS A 100 0.33 8.00 -7.56
CA LYS A 100 -0.93 8.57 -7.04
C LYS A 100 -1.87 9.07 -8.17
N PRO A 101 -1.41 9.78 -9.22
CA PRO A 101 -2.28 10.22 -10.31
C PRO A 101 -2.91 9.06 -11.09
N ILE A 102 -2.14 8.00 -11.33
CA ILE A 102 -2.58 6.80 -12.06
C ILE A 102 -3.64 6.04 -11.24
N THR A 103 -3.33 5.78 -9.96
CA THR A 103 -4.25 5.06 -9.07
C THR A 103 -5.53 5.85 -8.83
N ALA A 104 -5.49 7.18 -8.79
CA ALA A 104 -6.69 8.02 -8.71
C ALA A 104 -7.62 7.83 -9.92
N VAL A 105 -7.08 7.75 -11.15
CA VAL A 105 -7.87 7.46 -12.36
C VAL A 105 -8.55 6.12 -12.24
N LEU A 106 -7.81 5.08 -11.85
CA LEU A 106 -8.35 3.72 -11.71
C LEU A 106 -9.49 3.70 -10.67
N GLN A 107 -9.30 4.36 -9.53
CA GLN A 107 -10.33 4.47 -8.48
C GLN A 107 -11.58 5.20 -8.97
N GLN A 108 -11.43 6.33 -9.66
CA GLN A 108 -12.55 7.11 -10.21
C GLN A 108 -13.38 6.32 -11.23
N ASN A 109 -12.73 5.41 -11.96
CA ASN A 109 -13.38 4.52 -12.93
C ASN A 109 -13.83 3.18 -12.30
N ASN A 110 -13.83 3.06 -10.96
CA ASN A 110 -14.16 1.84 -10.22
C ASN A 110 -13.33 0.61 -10.61
N ILE A 111 -12.10 0.82 -11.08
CA ILE A 111 -11.16 -0.23 -11.45
C ILE A 111 -10.35 -0.61 -10.22
N LYS A 112 -10.47 -1.88 -9.83
CA LYS A 112 -9.63 -2.45 -8.77
C LYS A 112 -8.22 -2.68 -9.32
N TYR A 113 -7.23 -2.28 -8.52
CA TYR A 113 -5.82 -2.56 -8.78
C TYR A 113 -5.18 -3.28 -7.60
N ARG A 114 -3.97 -3.79 -7.78
CA ARG A 114 -3.09 -4.27 -6.72
C ARG A 114 -1.64 -3.93 -7.06
N TRP A 115 -0.82 -3.80 -6.03
CA TRP A 115 0.63 -3.75 -6.19
C TRP A 115 1.18 -5.18 -6.22
N ASP A 116 1.98 -5.51 -7.22
CA ASP A 116 2.83 -6.69 -7.21
C ASP A 116 4.21 -6.36 -6.67
N PHE A 117 4.84 -7.36 -6.07
CA PHE A 117 6.12 -7.20 -5.41
C PHE A 117 7.25 -6.95 -6.42
N PRO A 118 8.22 -6.06 -6.11
CA PRO A 118 8.18 -5.03 -5.06
C PRO A 118 7.36 -3.79 -5.51
N PHE A 119 7.39 -3.53 -6.82
CA PHE A 119 6.72 -2.40 -7.46
C PHE A 119 6.28 -2.73 -8.89
N ARG A 120 5.03 -3.12 -9.05
CA ARG A 120 4.33 -3.15 -10.33
C ARG A 120 2.85 -2.92 -10.10
N LEU A 121 2.23 -1.99 -10.81
CA LEU A 121 0.79 -1.77 -10.72
C LEU A 121 0.08 -2.80 -11.60
N HIS A 122 -0.82 -3.59 -11.05
CA HIS A 122 -1.65 -4.54 -11.80
C HIS A 122 -3.13 -4.19 -11.68
N PHE A 123 -3.87 -4.25 -12.76
CA PHE A 123 -5.32 -4.04 -12.76
C PHE A 123 -6.01 -4.81 -13.89
N LEU A 124 -7.32 -5.00 -13.76
CA LEU A 124 -8.16 -5.66 -14.74
C LEU A 124 -9.10 -4.64 -15.39
N HIS A 125 -9.10 -4.58 -16.72
CA HIS A 125 -9.97 -3.69 -17.47
C HIS A 125 -10.54 -4.44 -18.68
N HIS A 126 -11.87 -4.45 -18.84
CA HIS A 126 -12.58 -5.19 -19.90
C HIS A 126 -12.13 -6.67 -20.07
N GLY A 127 -11.92 -7.38 -18.95
CA GLY A 127 -11.50 -8.79 -18.98
C GLY A 127 -10.03 -9.03 -19.34
N LYS A 128 -9.25 -7.97 -19.63
CA LYS A 128 -7.81 -8.06 -19.89
C LYS A 128 -7.02 -7.52 -18.70
N GLN A 129 -5.95 -8.25 -18.35
CA GLN A 129 -5.02 -7.82 -17.30
C GLN A 129 -3.97 -6.88 -17.88
N TYR A 130 -3.70 -5.81 -17.16
CA TYR A 130 -2.66 -4.83 -17.47
C TYR A 130 -1.70 -4.73 -16.30
N SER A 131 -0.44 -4.45 -16.61
CA SER A 131 0.57 -4.20 -15.60
C SER A 131 1.63 -3.25 -16.09
N THR A 132 2.14 -2.41 -15.21
CA THR A 132 3.18 -1.42 -15.54
C THR A 132 4.02 -1.10 -14.31
N ALA A 133 5.29 -0.83 -14.53
CA ALA A 133 6.25 -0.41 -13.49
C ALA A 133 6.82 0.99 -13.74
N ASP A 134 6.44 1.63 -14.85
CA ASP A 134 6.91 2.95 -15.23
C ASP A 134 5.74 3.94 -15.33
N LEU A 135 5.99 5.20 -14.95
CA LEU A 135 4.94 6.21 -14.89
C LEU A 135 4.50 6.68 -16.29
N GLU A 136 5.43 6.76 -17.24
CA GLU A 136 5.16 7.17 -18.62
C GLU A 136 4.36 6.07 -19.32
N GLU A 137 4.81 4.82 -19.23
CA GLU A 137 4.08 3.64 -19.72
C GLU A 137 2.66 3.58 -19.11
N ALA A 138 2.53 3.80 -17.80
CA ALA A 138 1.22 3.81 -17.14
C ALA A 138 0.30 4.91 -17.69
N THR A 139 0.85 6.09 -17.98
CA THR A 139 0.09 7.22 -18.51
C THR A 139 -0.40 6.93 -19.93
N GLU A 140 0.48 6.42 -20.80
CA GLU A 140 0.14 5.99 -22.15
C GLU A 140 -0.94 4.91 -22.15
N LEU A 141 -0.83 3.92 -21.25
CA LEU A 141 -1.84 2.89 -21.06
C LEU A 141 -3.20 3.47 -20.70
N LEU A 142 -3.28 4.42 -19.76
CA LEU A 142 -4.55 5.05 -19.41
C LEU A 142 -5.16 5.82 -20.60
N HIS A 143 -4.34 6.51 -21.40
CA HIS A 143 -4.77 7.19 -22.62
C HIS A 143 -5.35 6.20 -23.64
N HIS A 144 -4.66 5.09 -23.88
CA HIS A 144 -5.09 4.05 -24.81
C HIS A 144 -6.39 3.36 -24.35
N LEU A 145 -6.56 3.20 -23.03
CA LEU A 145 -7.77 2.64 -22.43
C LEU A 145 -8.91 3.65 -22.28
N HIS A 146 -8.72 4.90 -22.74
CA HIS A 146 -9.67 6.00 -22.65
C HIS A 146 -10.14 6.30 -21.21
N LEU A 147 -9.29 6.02 -20.22
CA LEU A 147 -9.56 6.30 -18.82
C LEU A 147 -9.18 7.75 -18.53
N LYS A 148 -10.16 8.58 -18.19
CA LYS A 148 -9.95 10.01 -17.89
C LYS A 148 -10.03 10.28 -16.40
N GLN A 149 -9.24 11.26 -15.94
CA GLN A 149 -9.50 11.88 -14.64
C GLN A 149 -10.82 12.66 -14.74
N ARG A 150 -11.75 12.37 -13.85
CA ARG A 150 -12.94 13.22 -13.69
C ARG A 150 -12.46 14.54 -13.10
N SER A 151 -12.65 15.64 -13.83
CA SER A 151 -12.31 16.98 -13.34
C SER A 151 -13.03 17.25 -12.02
N PRO A 152 -12.40 17.92 -11.04
CA PRO A 152 -13.02 18.20 -9.74
C PRO A 152 -14.23 19.15 -9.80
N ASN A 153 -14.60 19.69 -10.97
CA ASN A 153 -15.66 20.69 -11.15
C ASN A 153 -16.98 20.15 -11.76
N SER A 154 -17.31 18.88 -11.58
CA SER A 154 -18.70 18.44 -11.79
C SER A 154 -19.34 18.23 -10.41
N GLU A 155 -20.21 19.16 -10.00
CA GLU A 155 -21.01 19.04 -8.78
C GLU A 155 -21.67 17.66 -8.68
N PRO A 156 -21.61 16.99 -7.52
CA PRO A 156 -22.38 15.78 -7.29
C PRO A 156 -23.85 16.16 -7.07
N SER A 157 -24.74 15.64 -7.92
CA SER A 157 -26.16 15.58 -7.59
C SER A 157 -26.33 14.85 -6.26
N HIS A 158 -26.98 15.53 -5.31
CA HIS A 158 -27.43 14.96 -4.06
C HIS A 158 -28.26 13.69 -4.34
N ASP A 159 -27.73 12.54 -3.94
CA ASP A 159 -28.56 11.43 -3.51
C ASP A 159 -27.89 10.80 -2.29
N GLU A 160 -28.53 10.99 -1.14
CA GLU A 160 -28.13 10.44 0.14
C GLU A 160 -28.39 8.94 0.17
N GLY A 161 -27.53 8.23 0.88
CA GLY A 161 -27.91 6.95 1.47
C GLY A 161 -27.36 5.73 0.76
N LEU A 162 -26.06 5.49 0.92
CA LEU A 162 -25.63 4.17 1.36
C LEU A 162 -24.21 4.20 1.92
N ARG A 163 -24.12 4.14 3.25
CA ARG A 163 -22.95 3.59 3.95
C ARG A 163 -22.78 2.14 3.49
N ARG A 164 -22.16 1.92 2.33
CA ARG A 164 -21.64 0.61 1.96
C ARG A 164 -20.22 0.55 2.50
N GLU A 165 -20.04 -0.33 3.48
CA GLU A 165 -18.76 -0.87 3.89
C GLU A 165 -17.98 -1.28 2.63
N THR A 166 -17.12 -0.39 2.16
CA THR A 166 -16.26 -0.74 1.04
C THR A 166 -15.07 -1.48 1.64
N CYS A 167 -15.15 -2.81 1.59
CA CYS A 167 -14.01 -3.72 1.67
C CYS A 167 -13.04 -3.44 0.50
N TYR A 168 -12.43 -2.25 0.47
CA TYR A 168 -11.26 -1.97 -0.34
C TYR A 168 -10.08 -2.56 0.42
N SER A 169 -9.54 -3.66 -0.12
CA SER A 169 -8.34 -4.34 0.38
C SER A 169 -7.35 -3.34 0.96
N SER A 170 -7.15 -3.41 2.28
CA SER A 170 -6.34 -2.49 3.08
C SER A 170 -4.89 -2.38 2.59
N HIS A 171 -4.48 -3.25 1.67
CA HIS A 171 -3.20 -3.24 0.96
C HIS A 171 -3.01 -2.04 -0.01
N ASN A 172 -4.08 -1.32 -0.38
CA ASN A 172 -4.04 -0.30 -1.44
C ASN A 172 -4.17 1.16 -0.97
N ARG A 173 -4.49 1.42 0.30
CA ARG A 173 -4.45 2.79 0.85
C ARG A 173 -3.03 3.12 1.26
N ILE A 174 -2.28 3.75 0.36
CA ILE A 174 -1.11 4.54 0.77
C ILE A 174 -1.64 5.92 1.14
N ASN A 175 -2.21 6.01 2.35
CA ASN A 175 -2.32 7.30 3.02
C ASN A 175 -0.94 7.59 3.62
N LEU A 176 -0.16 8.32 2.83
CA LEU A 176 1.04 9.06 3.23
C LEU A 176 0.88 10.48 2.75
#